data_AF-A0A7Y0X917-F1
#
_entry.id   AF-A0A7Y0X917-F1
#
_cell.length_a   1.000
_cell.length_b   1.000
_cell.length_c   1.000
_cell.angle_alpha   90.00
_cell.angle_beta   90.00
_cell.angle_gamma   90.00
#
_symmetry.space_group_name_H-M   'P 1'
#
loop_
_entity.id
_entity.type
_entity.pdbx_description
1 polymer ?
#
loop_
_entity_poly.entity_id
_entity_poly.type
_entity_poly.pdbx_seq_one_letter_code
_entity_poly.pdbx_strand_id
1 'polypeptide(L)' 'MIAKTFSSDGALGKAIPGFQARQPQIDMAEAVSSAIKDQTQLVVEAGTGTGKTFAYLVPALLSGKKVIISTG' A
#
# COMPACT_ATOMS: atom_id res chain seq x y z
N MET A 1 5.17 -10.09 3.08
CA MET A 1 5.88 -8.89 3.59
C MET A 1 4.95 -7.70 3.70
N ILE A 2 4.16 -7.42 2.65
CA ILE A 2 3.24 -6.27 2.61
C ILE A 2 2.12 -6.37 3.63
N ALA A 3 1.30 -7.43 3.62
CA ALA A 3 0.21 -7.59 4.58
C ALA A 3 0.68 -7.46 6.05
N LYS A 4 1.89 -7.92 6.37
CA LYS A 4 2.51 -7.76 7.69
C LYS A 4 2.70 -6.28 8.07
N THR A 5 3.06 -5.41 7.14
CA THR A 5 3.19 -3.96 7.37
C THR A 5 1.87 -3.31 7.80
N PHE A 6 0.75 -3.83 7.30
CA PHE A 6 -0.62 -3.39 7.60
C PHE A 6 -1.23 -4.07 8.85
N SER A 7 -0.57 -5.07 9.43
CA SER A 7 -1.07 -5.71 10.66
C SER A 7 -1.01 -4.77 11.87
N SER A 8 -1.77 -5.08 12.92
CA SER A 8 -1.73 -4.37 14.21
C SER A 8 -0.31 -4.31 14.81
N ASP A 9 0.48 -5.37 14.62
CA ASP A 9 1.86 -5.46 15.09
C ASP A 9 2.88 -5.02 14.03
N GLY A 10 2.39 -4.59 12.86
CA GLY A 10 3.15 -4.09 11.73
C GLY A 10 3.63 -2.66 11.93
N ALA A 11 4.39 -2.15 10.95
CA ALA A 11 4.93 -0.79 11.04
C ALA A 11 3.82 0.27 11.15
N LEU A 12 2.72 0.12 10.41
CA LEU A 12 1.60 1.07 10.47
C LEU A 12 0.81 0.95 11.77
N GLY A 13 0.51 -0.28 12.22
CA GLY A 13 -0.19 -0.52 13.48
C GLY A 13 0.56 0.01 14.71
N LYS A 14 1.90 -0.06 14.70
CA LYS A 14 2.75 0.49 15.77
C LYS A 14 2.90 2.00 15.71
N ALA A 15 2.93 2.59 14.52
CA ALA A 15 3.20 4.02 14.33
C ALA A 15 1.95 4.90 14.43
N ILE A 16 0.76 4.36 14.13
CA ILE A 16 -0.48 5.13 14.02
C ILE A 16 -1.49 4.58 15.05
N PRO A 17 -1.74 5.30 16.15
CA PRO A 17 -2.76 4.90 17.13
C PRO A 17 -4.13 4.69 16.48
N GLY A 18 -4.77 3.55 16.75
CA GLY A 18 -6.09 3.23 16.19
C GLY A 18 -6.07 2.83 14.71
N PHE A 19 -4.90 2.57 14.12
CA PHE A 19 -4.82 2.07 12.75
C PHE A 19 -5.56 0.75 12.58
N GLN A 20 -6.45 0.71 11.60
CA GLN A 20 -7.17 -0.50 11.20
C GLN A 20 -7.05 -0.66 9.69
N ALA A 21 -6.35 -1.70 9.26
CA ALA A 21 -6.30 -2.06 7.85
C ALA A 21 -7.66 -2.57 7.38
N ARG A 22 -8.00 -2.26 6.13
CA ARG A 22 -9.20 -2.77 5.45
C ARG A 22 -8.77 -3.73 4.34
N GLN A 23 -9.54 -4.78 4.08
CA GLN A 23 -9.17 -5.75 3.05
C GLN A 23 -8.87 -5.10 1.68
N PRO A 24 -9.67 -4.14 1.17
CA PRO A 24 -9.37 -3.49 -0.11
C PRO A 24 -8.06 -2.69 -0.12
N GLN A 25 -7.60 -2.21 1.04
CA GLN A 25 -6.30 -1.55 1.18
C GLN A 25 -5.15 -2.54 0.98
N ILE A 26 -5.29 -3.73 1.59
CA ILE A 26 -4.30 -4.81 1.51
C ILE A 26 -4.27 -5.35 0.08
N ASP A 27 -5.43 -5.60 -0.52
CA ASP A 27 -5.56 -6.09 -1.89
C ASP A 27 -4.89 -5.13 -2.90
N MET A 28 -5.17 -3.82 -2.76
CA MET A 28 -4.52 -2.80 -3.58
C MET A 28 -2.99 -2.78 -3.36
N ALA A 29 -2.54 -2.88 -2.11
CA ALA A 29 -1.10 -2.87 -1.82
C ALA A 29 -0.36 -4.06 -2.41
N GLU A 30 -0.98 -5.24 -2.38
CA GLU A 30 -0.44 -6.46 -2.99
C GLU A 30 -0.43 -6.34 -4.52
N ALA A 31 -1.51 -5.85 -5.13
CA ALA A 31 -1.57 -5.60 -6.56
C ALA A 31 -0.48 -4.62 -7.02
N VAL A 32 -0.32 -3.50 -6.32
CA VAL A 32 0.72 -2.49 -6.63
C VAL A 32 2.12 -3.10 -6.48
N SER A 33 2.35 -3.93 -5.46
CA SER A 33 3.64 -4.62 -5.30
C SER A 33 3.97 -5.56 -6.44
N SER A 34 2.99 -6.35 -6.89
CA SER A 34 3.16 -7.24 -8.02
C SER A 34 3.46 -6.44 -9.29
N ALA A 35 2.74 -5.34 -9.54
CA ALA A 35 3.00 -4.47 -10.68
C ALA A 35 4.42 -3.86 -10.65
N ILE A 36 4.90 -3.41 -9.48
CA ILE A 36 6.27 -2.88 -9.32
C ILE A 36 7.34 -3.97 -9.53
N LYS A 37 7.07 -5.19 -9.06
CA LYS A 37 7.97 -6.34 -9.19
C LYS A 37 8.06 -6.81 -10.64
N ASP A 38 6.91 -6.96 -11.29
CA ASP A 38 6.78 -7.52 -12.64
C ASP A 38 6.95 -6.45 -13.73
N GLN A 39 7.10 -5.18 -13.35
CA GLN A 39 7.25 -4.02 -14.24
C GLN A 39 6.07 -3.85 -15.20
N THR A 40 4.85 -4.09 -14.72
CA THR A 40 3.60 -3.99 -15.48
C THR A 40 2.78 -2.77 -15.08
N GLN A 41 1.79 -2.44 -15.90
CA GLN A 41 0.82 -1.38 -15.61
C GLN A 41 -0.35 -1.95 -14.80
N LEU A 42 -0.84 -1.16 -13.84
CA LEU A 42 -1.98 -1.50 -13.01
C LEU A 42 -2.93 -0.31 -12.93
N VAL A 43 -4.22 -0.56 -13.16
CA VAL A 43 -5.30 0.38 -12.92
C VAL A 43 -6.11 -0.15 -11.75
N VAL A 44 -6.32 0.68 -10.72
CA VAL A 44 -7.12 0.32 -9.54
C VAL A 44 -8.13 1.43 -9.29
N GLU A 45 -9.40 1.04 -9.13
CA GLU A 45 -10.41 1.91 -8.55
C GLU A 45 -10.39 1.76 -7.03
N ALA A 46 -10.18 2.86 -6.31
CA ALA A 46 -10.17 2.88 -4.85
C ALA A 46 -11.11 3.97 -4.33
N GLY A 47 -12.19 3.53 -3.69
CA GLY A 47 -13.15 4.42 -3.04
C GLY A 47 -12.55 5.33 -1.96
N THR A 48 -13.30 6.36 -1.56
CA THR A 48 -12.93 7.20 -0.41
C THR A 48 -12.87 6.36 0.86
N GLY A 49 -11.96 6.70 1.78
CA GLY A 49 -11.79 5.94 3.03
C GLY A 49 -11.08 4.58 2.90
N THR A 50 -10.81 4.08 1.69
CA THR A 50 -10.07 2.80 1.49
C THR A 50 -8.64 2.84 2.03
N GLY A 51 -8.06 4.03 2.26
CA GLY A 51 -6.66 4.15 2.69
C GLY A 51 -5.67 3.98 1.54
N LYS A 52 -6.09 4.39 0.33
CA LYS A 52 -5.34 4.28 -0.94
C LYS A 52 -3.90 4.82 -0.86
N THR A 53 -3.67 5.87 -0.08
CA THR A 53 -2.34 6.46 0.10
C THR A 53 -1.34 5.47 0.66
N PHE A 54 -1.66 4.78 1.76
CA PHE A 54 -0.76 3.75 2.28
C PHE A 54 -0.70 2.52 1.36
N ALA A 55 -1.79 2.21 0.66
CA ALA A 55 -1.81 1.08 -0.26
C ALA A 55 -0.80 1.24 -1.40
N TYR A 56 -0.57 2.44 -1.95
CA TYR A 56 0.50 2.66 -2.93
C TYR A 56 1.86 3.01 -2.31
N LEU A 57 1.91 3.66 -1.13
CA LEU A 57 3.19 4.08 -0.53
C LEU A 57 3.98 2.93 0.08
N VAL A 58 3.33 1.98 0.76
CA VAL A 58 4.01 0.84 1.38
C VAL A 58 4.80 0.01 0.36
N PRO A 59 4.18 -0.50 -0.74
CA PRO A 59 4.93 -1.23 -1.76
C PRO A 59 5.97 -0.35 -2.47
N ALA A 60 5.69 0.93 -2.69
CA ALA A 60 6.66 1.87 -3.28
C ALA A 60 7.94 2.00 -2.43
N LEU A 61 7.79 2.22 -1.12
CA LEU A 61 8.92 2.34 -0.20
C LEU A 61 9.70 1.02 -0.05
N LEU A 62 8.98 -0.10 0.10
CA LEU A 62 9.60 -1.42 0.23
C LEU A 62 10.30 -1.89 -1.04
N SER A 63 9.98 -1.32 -2.20
CA SER A 63 10.65 -1.65 -3.46
C SER A 63 12.13 -1.25 -3.48
N GLY A 64 12.54 -0.29 -2.65
CA GLY A 64 13.89 0.29 -2.67
C GLY A 64 14.23 1.06 -3.96
N LYS A 65 13.26 1.27 -4.85
CA LYS A 65 13.43 1.99 -6.12
C LYS A 65 13.20 3.49 -5.92
N LYS A 66 13.69 4.30 -6.86
CA LYS A 66 13.27 5.70 -6.97
C LYS A 66 11.83 5.74 -7.48
N VAL A 67 10.91 6.30 -6.68
CA VAL A 67 9.48 6.37 -7.01
C VAL A 67 9.03 7.83 -7.14
N ILE A 68 8.21 8.11 -8.14
CA ILE A 68 7.52 9.39 -8.31
C ILE A 68 6.04 9.16 -8.00
N ILE A 69 5.49 9.95 -7.08
CA ILE A 69 4.05 10.00 -6.81
C ILE A 69 3.52 11.29 -7.41
N SER A 70 2.59 11.17 -8.34
CA SER A 70 1.87 12.31 -8.93
C SER A 70 0.45 12.30 -8.38
N THR A 71 0.03 13.40 -7.77
CA THR A 71 -1.33 13.60 -7.27
C THR A 71 -1.81 14.98 -7.70
N GLY A 72 -3.11 15.09 -7.95
CA GLY A 72 -3.83 16.37 -7.93
C GLY A 72 -4.34 16.70 -6.54
#